data_AF-A0A7G6A5A4-F1
#
_entry.id   AF-A0A7G6A5A4-F1
#
_cell.length_a   1.000
_cell.length_b   1.000
_cell.length_c   1.000
_cell.angle_alpha   90.00
_cell.angle_beta   90.00
_cell.angle_gamma   90.00
#
_symmetry.space_group_name_H-M   'P 1'
#
loop_
_entity.id
_entity.type
_entity.pdbx_description
1 polymer ?
#
loop_
_entity_poly.entity_id
_entity_poly.type
_entity_poly.pdbx_seq_one_letter_code
_entity_poly.pdbx_strand_id
1 'polypeptide(L)'
;MLPLLPSGWTVEQRSAASLWLKHVVVQFGWPAKRVTWIDVDPTHAAPAAVLGQLAQDAAAPDVKLAALVVAFASHIDQDTVDDWAARGLLFAAARPQGLVPGEGAAGLLLADVRLAHTREGTAGVVLEPGVDARRDASADQTKRIDSKVLADLAERACKQANIEVGQLAMVIADTDERANRVLELKGFVSAAMSQLDDASDVACIGAGSGSCGAVPYVAALALAREQAIVRGGPVLCVSNDDPYVRCVALVRPAVLAS
;
A
#
# COMPACT_ATOMS: atom_id res chain seq x y z
N MET A 1 10.38 3.52 12.72
CA MET A 1 9.13 4.24 12.39
C MET A 1 9.17 4.58 10.92
N LEU A 2 8.07 4.32 10.23
CA LEU A 2 7.95 4.55 8.80
C LEU A 2 6.67 5.32 8.49
N PRO A 3 6.70 6.66 8.51
CA PRO A 3 5.55 7.42 8.05
C PRO A 3 5.45 7.36 6.52
N LEU A 4 4.25 7.41 5.97
CA LEU A 4 4.00 7.66 4.56
C LEU A 4 3.26 8.99 4.49
N LEU A 5 4.05 10.08 4.55
CA LEU A 5 3.54 11.45 4.69
C LEU A 5 3.02 12.01 3.35
N PRO A 6 1.94 12.82 3.35
CA PRO A 6 1.34 13.36 2.12
C PRO A 6 2.36 14.07 1.23
N SER A 7 2.38 13.80 -0.08
CA SER A 7 3.39 14.35 -1.02
C SER A 7 3.41 15.88 -1.10
N GLY A 8 2.28 16.55 -0.86
CA GLY A 8 2.16 18.02 -0.86
C GLY A 8 2.76 18.72 0.37
N TRP A 9 3.18 18.00 1.40
CA TRP A 9 3.76 18.61 2.60
C TRP A 9 5.17 19.17 2.37
N THR A 10 5.40 20.35 2.93
CA THR A 10 6.72 20.99 3.02
C THR A 10 7.70 20.18 3.88
N VAL A 11 9.00 20.44 3.73
CA VAL A 11 10.05 19.80 4.54
C VAL A 11 9.84 20.08 6.02
N GLU A 12 9.42 21.30 6.36
CA GLU A 12 9.17 21.74 7.73
C GLU A 12 7.99 21.00 8.35
N GLN A 13 6.87 20.87 7.62
CA GLN A 13 5.69 20.12 8.07
C GLN A 13 6.04 18.64 8.30
N ARG A 14 6.80 18.02 7.39
CA ARG A 14 7.25 16.64 7.54
C ARG A 14 8.15 16.46 8.76
N SER A 15 9.10 17.38 8.96
CA SER A 15 10.00 17.34 10.11
C SER A 15 9.24 17.48 11.43
N ALA A 16 8.30 18.44 11.52
CA ALA A 16 7.46 18.63 12.70
C ALA A 16 6.62 17.40 13.01
N ALA A 17 5.96 16.81 12.02
CA ALA A 17 5.17 15.59 12.21
C ALA A 17 6.04 14.39 12.61
N SER A 18 7.26 14.30 12.07
CA SER A 18 8.22 13.25 12.43
C SER A 18 8.61 13.32 13.91
N LEU A 19 8.91 14.52 14.39
CA LEU A 19 9.23 14.76 15.80
C LEU A 19 8.04 14.45 16.71
N TRP A 20 6.83 14.87 16.32
CA TRP A 20 5.61 14.59 17.07
C TRP A 20 5.31 13.09 17.15
N LEU A 21 5.36 12.37 16.02
CA LEU A 21 5.14 10.91 16.00
C LEU A 21 6.18 10.17 16.85
N LYS A 22 7.46 10.57 16.80
CA LYS A 22 8.50 10.03 17.66
C LYS A 22 8.20 10.25 19.15
N HIS A 23 7.75 11.46 19.50
CA HIS A 23 7.35 11.77 20.88
C HIS A 23 6.20 10.87 21.34
N VAL A 24 5.15 10.73 20.52
CA VAL A 24 3.97 9.92 20.82
C VAL A 24 4.34 8.45 21.05
N VAL A 25 5.08 7.81 20.13
CA VAL A 25 5.39 6.37 20.30
C VAL A 25 6.25 6.09 21.54
N VAL A 26 7.12 7.03 21.91
CA VAL A 26 7.91 6.94 23.15
C VAL A 26 7.02 7.04 24.39
N GLN A 27 6.01 7.91 24.39
CA GLN A 27 5.03 7.98 25.46
C GLN A 27 4.24 6.67 25.60
N PHE A 28 4.00 5.97 24.49
CA PHE A 28 3.38 4.64 24.48
C PHE A 28 4.37 3.48 24.68
N GLY A 29 5.54 3.75 25.26
CA GLY A 29 6.47 2.73 25.74
C GLY A 29 7.50 2.23 24.72
N TRP A 30 7.59 2.83 23.53
CA TRP A 30 8.69 2.50 22.62
C TRP A 30 10.02 3.03 23.17
N PRO A 31 11.10 2.24 23.14
CA PRO A 31 12.40 2.65 23.69
C PRO A 31 13.02 3.79 22.87
N ALA A 32 13.00 5.02 23.40
CA ALA A 32 13.42 6.24 22.71
C ALA A 32 14.78 6.15 21.99
N LYS A 33 15.77 5.48 22.60
CA LYS A 33 17.11 5.30 22.02
C LYS A 33 17.17 4.30 20.85
N ARG A 34 16.13 3.51 20.63
CA ARG A 34 16.02 2.51 19.56
C ARG A 34 14.97 2.88 18.50
N VAL A 35 14.22 3.96 18.70
CA VAL A 35 13.28 4.46 17.68
C VAL A 35 14.07 5.20 16.61
N THR A 36 14.26 4.53 15.47
CA THR A 36 14.80 5.13 14.24
C THR A 36 13.66 5.63 13.35
N TRP A 37 13.97 6.66 12.58
CA TRP A 37 13.07 7.22 11.56
C TRP A 37 13.62 6.86 10.19
N ILE A 38 12.77 6.31 9.33
CA ILE A 38 13.09 6.09 7.93
C ILE A 38 12.45 7.26 7.18
N ASP A 39 13.28 8.16 6.67
CA ASP A 39 12.82 9.23 5.80
C ASP A 39 12.58 8.65 4.41
N VAL A 40 11.37 8.83 3.91
CA VAL A 40 10.93 8.29 2.63
C VAL A 40 10.84 9.47 1.68
N ASP A 41 11.61 9.44 0.59
CA ASP A 41 11.48 10.45 -0.45
C ASP A 41 10.05 10.39 -1.03
N PRO A 42 9.22 11.43 -0.79
CA PRO A 42 7.82 11.44 -1.21
C PRO A 42 7.66 11.56 -2.73
N THR A 43 8.73 11.91 -3.45
CA THR A 43 8.70 12.13 -4.91
C THR A 43 9.00 10.87 -5.71
N HIS A 44 9.57 9.82 -5.09
CA HIS A 44 10.06 8.65 -5.82
C HIS A 44 9.74 7.30 -5.19
N ALA A 45 9.41 7.23 -3.91
CA ALA A 45 9.24 5.94 -3.25
C ALA A 45 7.77 5.50 -3.25
N ALA A 46 7.48 4.51 -4.09
CA ALA A 46 6.22 3.79 -4.02
C ALA A 46 6.05 3.15 -2.63
N PRO A 47 4.84 3.13 -2.02
CA PRO A 47 4.65 2.53 -0.71
C PRO A 47 5.20 1.10 -0.57
N ALA A 48 5.09 0.29 -1.63
CA ALA A 48 5.64 -1.07 -1.67
C ALA A 48 7.18 -1.12 -1.69
N ALA A 49 7.84 -0.19 -2.38
CA ALA A 49 9.30 -0.11 -2.43
C ALA A 49 9.88 0.14 -1.03
N VAL A 50 9.20 0.99 -0.25
CA VAL A 50 9.56 1.29 1.13
C VAL A 50 9.43 0.05 2.03
N LEU A 51 8.34 -0.71 1.86
CA LEU A 51 8.17 -2.00 2.55
C LEU A 51 9.24 -3.02 2.13
N GLY A 52 9.63 -3.02 0.85
CA GLY A 52 10.75 -3.81 0.34
C GLY A 52 12.08 -3.48 1.02
N GLN A 53 12.40 -2.18 1.20
CA GLN A 53 13.59 -1.75 1.94
C GLN A 53 13.54 -2.21 3.40
N LEU A 54 12.38 -2.06 4.04
CA LEU A 54 12.19 -2.52 5.42
C LEU A 54 12.41 -4.05 5.56
N ALA A 55 11.96 -4.83 4.57
CA ALA A 55 12.18 -6.27 4.56
C ALA A 55 13.67 -6.63 4.39
N GLN A 56 14.42 -5.87 3.59
CA GLN A 56 15.88 -6.04 3.47
C GLN A 56 16.58 -5.75 4.80
N ASP A 57 16.21 -4.67 5.48
CA ASP A 57 16.77 -4.31 6.78
C ASP A 57 16.45 -5.39 7.84
N ALA A 58 15.24 -5.96 7.79
CA ALA A 58 14.82 -7.06 8.67
C ALA A 58 15.57 -8.38 8.38
N ALA A 59 16.05 -8.59 7.15
CA ALA A 59 16.77 -9.81 6.78
C ALA A 59 18.18 -9.89 7.40
N ALA A 60 18.75 -8.76 7.85
CA ALA A 60 20.07 -8.72 8.48
C ALA A 60 20.14 -9.65 9.72
N PRO A 61 21.17 -10.52 9.84
CA PRO A 61 21.21 -11.59 10.86
C PRO A 61 21.11 -11.11 12.31
N ASP A 62 21.74 -9.97 12.62
CA ASP A 62 21.86 -9.45 13.98
C ASP A 62 20.81 -8.37 14.32
N VAL A 63 19.83 -8.17 13.45
CA VAL A 63 18.80 -7.15 13.61
C VAL A 63 17.47 -7.81 13.99
N LYS A 64 16.94 -7.44 15.16
CA LYS A 64 15.52 -7.65 15.50
C LYS A 64 14.78 -6.35 15.28
N LEU A 65 13.83 -6.36 14.36
CA LEU A 65 13.16 -5.16 13.88
C LEU A 65 11.68 -5.23 14.19
N ALA A 66 11.17 -4.17 14.82
CA ALA A 66 9.75 -3.86 14.85
C ALA A 66 9.57 -2.50 14.17
N ALA A 67 8.61 -2.42 13.25
CA ALA A 67 8.33 -1.23 12.49
C ALA A 67 6.85 -0.88 12.60
N LEU A 68 6.58 0.37 12.96
CA LEU A 68 5.26 0.95 12.82
C LEU A 68 5.24 1.75 11.52
N VAL A 69 4.43 1.30 10.58
CA VAL A 69 4.14 1.97 9.31
C VAL A 69 2.85 2.75 9.49
N VAL A 70 2.84 4.04 9.16
CA VAL A 70 1.64 4.88 9.32
C VAL A 70 1.46 5.76 8.09
N ALA A 71 0.30 5.70 7.47
CA ALA A 71 -0.14 6.63 6.43
C ALA A 71 -1.29 7.47 6.98
N PHE A 72 -1.31 8.75 6.65
CA PHE A 72 -2.44 9.62 6.92
C PHE A 72 -2.43 10.79 5.95
N ALA A 73 -3.62 11.23 5.56
CA ALA A 73 -3.83 12.40 4.72
C ALA A 73 -5.19 13.00 5.05
N SER A 74 -5.30 14.32 4.93
CA SER A 74 -6.59 14.99 4.92
C SER A 74 -6.52 16.12 3.90
N HIS A 75 -7.47 16.08 2.97
CA HIS A 75 -7.71 17.10 1.96
C HIS A 75 -9.10 17.72 2.12
N ILE A 76 -9.76 17.46 3.24
CA ILE A 76 -11.05 18.05 3.60
C ILE A 76 -10.80 19.40 4.26
N ASP A 77 -10.43 20.35 3.42
CA ASP A 77 -10.19 21.73 3.80
C ASP A 77 -10.50 22.65 2.60
N GLN A 78 -11.05 23.85 2.86
CA GLN A 78 -11.51 24.74 1.80
C GLN A 78 -10.35 25.24 0.93
N ASP A 79 -9.19 25.54 1.53
CA ASP A 79 -8.02 26.03 0.78
C ASP A 79 -7.49 24.93 -0.15
N THR A 80 -7.54 23.67 0.30
CA THR A 80 -7.17 22.51 -0.53
C THR A 80 -8.13 22.31 -1.70
N VAL A 81 -9.44 22.41 -1.45
CA VAL A 81 -10.46 22.29 -2.50
C VAL A 81 -10.32 23.42 -3.53
N ASP A 82 -10.10 24.65 -3.09
CA ASP A 82 -9.92 25.80 -3.98
C ASP A 82 -8.65 25.70 -4.82
N ASP A 83 -7.52 25.24 -4.25
CA ASP A 83 -6.30 24.95 -5.01
C ASP A 83 -6.55 23.88 -6.08
N TRP A 84 -7.19 22.77 -5.72
CA TRP A 84 -7.48 21.69 -6.66
C TRP A 84 -8.47 22.12 -7.74
N ALA A 85 -9.44 22.99 -7.42
CA ALA A 85 -10.35 23.58 -8.38
C ALA A 85 -9.60 24.47 -9.38
N ALA A 86 -8.78 25.40 -8.88
CA ALA A 86 -8.00 26.34 -9.69
C ALA A 86 -7.01 25.63 -10.63
N ARG A 87 -6.43 24.52 -10.18
CA ARG A 87 -5.52 23.67 -10.97
C ARG A 87 -6.24 22.69 -11.89
N GLY A 88 -7.56 22.60 -11.79
CA GLY A 88 -8.34 21.65 -12.57
C GLY A 88 -7.97 20.20 -12.24
N LEU A 89 -7.91 19.86 -10.96
CA LEU A 89 -7.70 18.50 -10.48
C LEU A 89 -9.00 17.84 -10.02
N LEU A 90 -9.96 18.62 -9.52
CA LEU A 90 -11.20 18.08 -8.95
C LEU A 90 -12.02 17.26 -9.96
N PHE A 91 -12.63 16.21 -9.42
CA PHE A 91 -13.74 15.51 -10.04
C PHE A 91 -14.89 16.48 -10.30
N ALA A 92 -15.33 16.55 -11.55
CA ALA A 92 -16.43 17.39 -11.99
C ALA A 92 -17.07 16.78 -13.25
N ALA A 93 -18.25 17.26 -13.66
CA ALA A 93 -18.90 16.80 -14.89
C ALA A 93 -17.99 16.91 -16.14
N ALA A 94 -17.18 17.97 -16.22
CA ALA A 94 -16.20 18.17 -17.29
C ALA A 94 -14.91 17.34 -17.12
N ARG A 95 -14.70 16.73 -15.95
CA ARG A 95 -13.51 15.94 -15.59
C ARG A 95 -13.93 14.74 -14.73
N PRO A 96 -14.53 13.70 -15.34
CA PRO A 96 -14.97 12.51 -14.61
C PRO A 96 -13.80 11.64 -14.10
N GLN A 97 -12.56 11.97 -14.44
CA GLN A 97 -11.34 11.32 -13.95
C GLN A 97 -10.58 12.20 -12.94
N GLY A 98 -11.22 13.23 -12.41
CA GLY A 98 -10.61 14.13 -11.43
C GLY A 98 -10.55 13.50 -10.03
N LEU A 99 -9.81 14.15 -9.14
CA LEU A 99 -9.62 13.74 -7.76
C LEU A 99 -10.84 14.13 -6.91
N VAL A 100 -11.25 13.23 -6.03
CA VAL A 100 -12.22 13.51 -4.97
C VAL A 100 -11.44 13.78 -3.67
N PRO A 101 -11.60 14.94 -3.01
CA PRO A 101 -10.97 15.20 -1.72
C PRO A 101 -11.33 14.11 -0.71
N GLY A 102 -10.31 13.57 -0.05
CA GLY A 102 -10.47 12.51 0.92
C GLY A 102 -9.77 12.82 2.23
N GLU A 103 -10.11 12.05 3.25
CA GLU A 103 -9.32 11.95 4.47
C GLU A 103 -9.21 10.51 4.95
N GLY A 104 -8.13 10.21 5.66
CA GLY A 104 -8.00 8.92 6.31
C GLY A 104 -6.65 8.73 6.99
N ALA A 105 -6.57 7.65 7.76
CA ALA A 105 -5.34 7.16 8.35
C ALA A 105 -5.36 5.63 8.41
N ALA A 106 -4.21 5.01 8.18
CA ALA A 106 -4.02 3.57 8.27
C ALA A 106 -2.62 3.28 8.81
N GLY A 107 -2.46 2.14 9.49
CA GLY A 107 -1.15 1.76 10.02
C GLY A 107 -0.98 0.26 10.17
N LEU A 108 0.28 -0.17 10.11
CA LEU A 108 0.70 -1.55 10.27
C LEU A 108 1.77 -1.63 11.35
N LEU A 109 1.64 -2.62 12.23
CA LEU A 109 2.74 -3.05 13.09
C LEU A 109 3.38 -4.28 12.47
N LEU A 110 4.60 -4.11 11.96
CA LEU A 110 5.39 -5.16 11.37
C LEU A 110 6.50 -5.58 12.35
N ALA A 111 6.86 -6.86 12.30
CA ALA A 111 8.01 -7.38 13.03
C ALA A 111 8.77 -8.34 12.11
N ASP A 112 10.09 -8.42 12.28
CA ASP A 112 10.84 -9.50 11.66
C ASP A 112 10.33 -10.84 12.20
N VAL A 113 10.41 -11.86 11.35
CA VAL A 113 9.85 -13.18 11.65
C VAL A 113 10.42 -13.76 12.94
N ARG A 114 11.71 -13.55 13.25
CA ARG A 114 12.34 -14.08 14.48
C ARG A 114 11.76 -13.40 15.72
N LEU A 115 11.53 -12.09 15.67
CA LEU A 115 10.88 -11.36 16.76
C LEU A 115 9.41 -11.75 16.91
N ALA A 116 8.68 -11.91 15.81
CA ALA A 116 7.28 -12.31 15.83
C ALA A 116 7.09 -13.67 16.53
N HIS A 117 7.93 -14.67 16.24
CA HIS A 117 7.89 -15.98 16.89
C HIS A 117 8.12 -15.96 18.42
N THR A 118 8.69 -14.89 18.97
CA THR A 118 8.87 -14.76 20.42
C THR A 118 7.63 -14.25 21.15
N ARG A 119 6.55 -13.91 20.43
CA ARG A 119 5.33 -13.35 21.00
C ARG A 119 4.16 -14.31 20.81
N GLU A 120 3.50 -14.66 21.90
CA GLU A 120 2.24 -15.41 21.86
C GLU A 120 1.14 -14.56 21.22
N GLY A 121 0.26 -15.20 20.44
CA GLY A 121 -0.92 -14.55 19.85
C GLY A 121 -0.67 -13.69 18.62
N THR A 122 0.56 -13.59 18.09
CA THR A 122 0.78 -13.00 16.77
C THR A 122 0.27 -13.95 15.70
N ALA A 123 -0.94 -13.72 15.19
CA ALA A 123 -1.49 -14.50 14.09
C ALA A 123 -0.50 -14.53 12.93
N GLY A 124 -0.14 -15.75 12.51
CA GLY A 124 0.92 -16.02 11.56
C GLY A 124 0.48 -15.64 10.16
N VAL A 125 0.69 -14.38 9.78
CA VAL A 125 0.77 -13.98 8.38
C VAL A 125 2.11 -13.35 8.11
N VAL A 126 2.60 -13.52 6.88
CA VAL A 126 3.82 -12.94 6.37
C VAL A 126 3.45 -11.95 5.29
N LEU A 127 3.96 -10.73 5.41
CA LEU A 127 4.00 -9.76 4.33
C LEU A 127 5.33 -9.95 3.59
N GLU A 128 5.25 -10.38 2.34
CA GLU A 128 6.41 -10.48 1.46
C GLU A 128 6.90 -9.09 1.03
N PRO A 129 8.18 -8.94 0.66
CA PRO A 129 8.69 -7.69 0.12
C PRO A 129 7.82 -7.19 -1.04
N GLY A 130 7.48 -5.90 -1.01
CA GLY A 130 6.74 -5.27 -2.09
C GLY A 130 7.56 -5.22 -3.39
N VAL A 131 6.87 -5.28 -4.52
CA VAL A 131 7.47 -5.06 -5.84
C VAL A 131 6.74 -3.95 -6.57
N ASP A 132 7.50 -3.10 -7.25
CA ASP A 132 6.97 -1.97 -7.99
C ASP A 132 7.56 -1.87 -9.41
N ALA A 133 6.87 -1.09 -10.22
CA ALA A 133 7.32 -0.64 -11.53
C ALA A 133 6.77 0.76 -11.82
N ARG A 134 7.48 1.49 -12.68
CA ARG A 134 7.07 2.79 -13.19
C ARG A 134 6.68 2.69 -14.65
N ARG A 135 5.56 3.30 -15.02
CA ARG A 135 5.07 3.47 -16.38
C ARG A 135 5.82 4.62 -17.06
N ASP A 136 6.06 4.48 -18.36
CA ASP A 136 6.65 5.54 -19.18
C ASP A 136 5.69 6.72 -19.39
N ALA A 137 4.38 6.46 -19.35
CA ALA A 137 3.34 7.46 -19.56
C ALA A 137 2.28 7.41 -18.45
N SER A 138 1.72 8.58 -18.15
CA SER A 138 0.64 8.72 -17.16
C SER A 138 -0.57 7.89 -17.58
N ALA A 139 -1.07 7.09 -16.66
CA ALA A 139 -2.32 6.36 -16.80
C ALA A 139 -3.53 7.29 -16.99
N ASP A 140 -3.45 8.56 -16.56
CA ASP A 140 -4.52 9.55 -16.75
C ASP A 140 -4.60 10.09 -18.18
N GLN A 141 -3.50 9.99 -18.94
CA GLN A 141 -3.42 10.49 -20.32
C GLN A 141 -3.47 9.36 -21.35
N THR A 142 -3.39 8.11 -20.90
CA THR A 142 -3.29 6.95 -21.79
C THR A 142 -4.65 6.58 -22.35
N LYS A 143 -4.77 6.48 -23.68
CA LYS A 143 -6.01 6.06 -24.37
C LYS A 143 -6.24 4.55 -24.34
N ARG A 144 -5.18 3.75 -24.25
CA ARG A 144 -5.22 2.29 -24.19
C ARG A 144 -4.86 1.79 -22.80
N ILE A 145 -5.80 1.16 -22.13
CA ILE A 145 -5.55 0.51 -20.85
C ILE A 145 -4.62 -0.69 -21.08
N ASP A 146 -3.57 -0.78 -20.26
CA ASP A 146 -2.57 -1.84 -20.29
C ASP A 146 -2.38 -2.39 -18.89
N SER A 147 -2.79 -3.66 -18.72
CA SER A 147 -2.70 -4.42 -17.47
C SER A 147 -1.42 -5.25 -17.36
N LYS A 148 -0.56 -5.26 -18.39
CA LYS A 148 0.64 -6.11 -18.42
C LYS A 148 1.60 -5.81 -17.27
N VAL A 149 1.79 -4.54 -16.91
CA VAL A 149 2.65 -4.15 -15.80
C VAL A 149 2.19 -4.78 -14.49
N LEU A 150 0.87 -4.83 -14.22
CA LEU A 150 0.34 -5.49 -13.02
C LEU A 150 0.53 -7.01 -13.08
N ALA A 151 0.36 -7.64 -14.25
CA ALA A 151 0.62 -9.06 -14.44
C ALA A 151 2.09 -9.42 -14.14
N ASP A 152 3.03 -8.69 -14.75
CA ASP A 152 4.47 -8.90 -14.54
C ASP A 152 4.86 -8.71 -13.05
N LEU A 153 4.24 -7.73 -12.37
CA LEU A 153 4.46 -7.50 -10.93
C LEU A 153 3.89 -8.64 -10.07
N ALA A 154 2.69 -9.12 -10.38
CA ALA A 154 2.07 -10.23 -9.65
C ALA A 154 2.88 -11.52 -9.78
N GLU A 155 3.37 -11.83 -10.98
CA GLU A 155 4.27 -12.97 -11.21
C GLU A 155 5.56 -12.85 -10.40
N ARG A 156 6.18 -11.65 -10.38
CA ARG A 156 7.39 -11.39 -9.58
C ARG A 156 7.13 -11.59 -8.08
N ALA A 157 6.01 -11.09 -7.56
CA ALA A 157 5.65 -11.24 -6.15
C ALA A 157 5.38 -12.71 -5.78
N CYS A 158 4.64 -13.44 -6.62
CA CYS A 158 4.37 -14.86 -6.42
C CYS A 158 5.66 -15.69 -6.46
N LYS A 159 6.55 -15.39 -7.41
CA LYS A 159 7.87 -16.02 -7.52
C LYS A 159 8.75 -15.78 -6.29
N GLN A 160 8.75 -14.56 -5.74
CA GLN A 160 9.47 -14.25 -4.49
C GLN A 160 8.94 -15.05 -3.30
N ALA A 161 7.61 -15.23 -3.25
CA ALA A 161 6.94 -16.02 -2.21
C ALA A 161 6.98 -17.53 -2.44
N ASN A 162 7.57 -17.98 -3.57
CA ASN A 162 7.58 -19.38 -4.01
C ASN A 162 6.17 -20.00 -4.10
N ILE A 163 5.23 -19.26 -4.68
CA ILE A 163 3.87 -19.71 -4.99
C ILE A 163 3.53 -19.45 -6.46
N GLU A 164 2.50 -20.11 -6.96
CA GLU A 164 1.92 -19.86 -8.27
C GLU A 164 0.81 -18.81 -8.19
N VAL A 165 0.61 -18.03 -9.26
CA VAL A 165 -0.48 -17.04 -9.35
C VAL A 165 -1.86 -17.69 -9.13
N GLY A 166 -2.02 -18.93 -9.59
CA GLY A 166 -3.24 -19.73 -9.38
C GLY A 166 -3.56 -20.07 -7.91
N GLN A 167 -2.60 -19.87 -6.99
CA GLN A 167 -2.79 -20.09 -5.55
C GLN A 167 -3.26 -18.85 -4.79
N LEU A 168 -3.33 -17.68 -5.45
CA LEU A 168 -3.92 -16.49 -4.87
C LEU A 168 -5.40 -16.73 -4.58
N ALA A 169 -5.83 -16.40 -3.37
CA ALA A 169 -7.20 -16.57 -2.89
C ALA A 169 -8.03 -15.27 -2.98
N MET A 170 -7.39 -14.11 -3.15
CA MET A 170 -8.04 -12.81 -3.25
C MET A 170 -7.09 -11.73 -3.78
N VAL A 171 -7.64 -10.72 -4.44
CA VAL A 171 -6.98 -9.45 -4.76
C VAL A 171 -7.65 -8.32 -3.97
N ILE A 172 -6.84 -7.48 -3.31
CA ILE A 172 -7.31 -6.27 -2.62
C ILE A 172 -6.53 -5.08 -3.16
N ALA A 173 -7.23 -4.09 -3.69
CA ALA A 173 -6.61 -2.98 -4.39
C ALA A 173 -6.98 -1.62 -3.79
N ASP A 174 -6.04 -0.68 -3.87
CA ASP A 174 -6.27 0.74 -3.58
C ASP A 174 -6.99 1.50 -4.71
N THR A 175 -7.41 0.78 -5.76
CA THR A 175 -8.11 1.32 -6.92
C THR A 175 -9.28 2.21 -6.51
N ASP A 176 -9.28 3.44 -7.02
CA ASP A 176 -10.35 4.40 -6.86
C ASP A 176 -11.42 4.28 -7.96
N GLU A 177 -12.36 5.23 -8.01
CA GLU A 177 -13.47 5.26 -8.95
C GLU A 177 -13.08 5.62 -10.39
N ARG A 178 -11.83 5.99 -10.67
CA ARG A 178 -11.41 6.39 -12.01
C ARG A 178 -11.48 5.19 -12.97
N ALA A 179 -12.22 5.37 -14.06
CA ALA A 179 -12.55 4.28 -14.99
C ALA A 179 -11.31 3.59 -15.57
N ASN A 180 -10.23 4.34 -15.83
CA ASN A 180 -8.98 3.77 -16.30
C ASN A 180 -8.31 2.86 -15.25
N ARG A 181 -8.40 3.19 -13.96
CA ARG A 181 -7.86 2.38 -12.85
C ARG A 181 -8.67 1.12 -12.63
N VAL A 182 -10.01 1.25 -12.64
CA VAL A 182 -10.92 0.11 -12.53
C VAL A 182 -10.71 -0.87 -13.69
N LEU A 183 -10.62 -0.37 -14.93
CA LEU A 183 -10.42 -1.24 -16.10
C LEU A 183 -9.02 -1.85 -16.14
N GLU A 184 -7.99 -1.16 -15.67
CA GLU A 184 -6.64 -1.73 -15.54
C GLU A 184 -6.63 -2.90 -14.55
N LEU A 185 -7.23 -2.72 -13.36
CA LEU A 185 -7.34 -3.80 -12.37
C LEU A 185 -8.15 -4.98 -12.92
N LYS A 186 -9.34 -4.73 -13.49
CA LYS A 186 -10.19 -5.80 -14.04
C LYS A 186 -9.52 -6.54 -15.19
N GLY A 187 -8.87 -5.81 -16.09
CA GLY A 187 -8.11 -6.40 -17.19
C GLY A 187 -6.92 -7.22 -16.70
N PHE A 188 -6.31 -6.85 -15.57
CA PHE A 188 -5.27 -7.64 -14.92
C PHE A 188 -5.84 -8.92 -14.31
N VAL A 189 -6.87 -8.83 -13.46
CA VAL A 189 -7.48 -9.99 -12.80
C VAL A 189 -7.99 -10.99 -13.84
N SER A 190 -8.75 -10.51 -14.84
CA SER A 190 -9.30 -11.38 -15.89
C SER A 190 -8.22 -12.11 -16.71
N ALA A 191 -7.05 -11.49 -16.91
CA ALA A 191 -5.98 -12.07 -17.71
C ALA A 191 -5.05 -13.01 -16.92
N ALA A 192 -4.71 -12.63 -15.67
CA ALA A 192 -3.72 -13.34 -14.87
C ALA A 192 -4.33 -14.32 -13.85
N MET A 193 -5.61 -14.13 -13.49
CA MET A 193 -6.26 -14.81 -12.36
C MET A 193 -7.69 -15.23 -12.70
N SER A 194 -7.87 -15.94 -13.82
CA SER A 194 -9.18 -16.39 -14.29
C SER A 194 -9.93 -17.32 -13.32
N GLN A 195 -9.24 -17.84 -12.30
CA GLN A 195 -9.83 -18.63 -11.23
C GLN A 195 -10.58 -17.81 -10.18
N LEU A 196 -10.34 -16.49 -10.10
CA LEU A 196 -10.97 -15.62 -9.10
C LEU A 196 -12.33 -15.14 -9.57
N ASP A 197 -13.30 -15.10 -8.67
CA ASP A 197 -14.59 -14.46 -8.91
C ASP A 197 -14.51 -12.95 -8.65
N ASP A 198 -14.75 -12.13 -9.66
CA ASP A 198 -14.66 -10.66 -9.57
C ASP A 198 -15.52 -10.06 -8.44
N ALA A 199 -16.65 -10.69 -8.07
CA ALA A 199 -17.57 -10.16 -7.08
C ALA A 199 -17.16 -10.46 -5.63
N SER A 200 -16.54 -11.62 -5.39
CA SER A 200 -16.21 -12.08 -4.04
C SER A 200 -14.71 -12.11 -3.74
N ASP A 201 -13.86 -12.22 -4.76
CA ASP A 201 -12.41 -12.39 -4.62
C ASP A 201 -11.60 -11.15 -5.04
N VAL A 202 -12.27 -10.07 -5.43
CA VAL A 202 -11.64 -8.77 -5.72
C VAL A 202 -12.32 -7.67 -4.91
N ALA A 203 -11.54 -6.96 -4.07
CA ALA A 203 -12.02 -5.82 -3.32
C ALA A 203 -11.24 -4.55 -3.67
N CYS A 204 -11.94 -3.44 -3.89
CA CYS A 204 -11.35 -2.12 -4.09
C CYS A 204 -11.72 -1.23 -2.90
N ILE A 205 -10.74 -0.60 -2.27
CA ILE A 205 -10.97 0.26 -1.10
C ILE A 205 -10.69 1.74 -1.36
N GLY A 206 -10.07 2.08 -2.50
CA GLY A 206 -9.77 3.46 -2.87
C GLY A 206 -11.02 4.32 -3.02
N ALA A 207 -12.07 3.77 -3.65
CA ALA A 207 -13.32 4.48 -3.91
C ALA A 207 -14.03 5.01 -2.65
N GLY A 208 -13.79 4.39 -1.48
CA GLY A 208 -14.36 4.84 -0.21
C GLY A 208 -13.54 5.90 0.53
N SER A 209 -12.31 6.16 0.08
CA SER A 209 -11.33 6.98 0.81
C SER A 209 -11.09 8.35 0.16
N GLY A 210 -11.55 8.56 -1.07
CA GLY A 210 -11.09 9.68 -1.90
C GLY A 210 -9.57 9.66 -2.10
N SER A 211 -9.02 10.75 -2.60
CA SER A 211 -7.58 10.90 -2.81
C SER A 211 -6.86 11.13 -1.48
N CYS A 212 -6.30 10.07 -0.90
CA CYS A 212 -5.59 10.07 0.40
C CYS A 212 -4.14 9.54 0.32
N GLY A 213 -3.50 9.61 -0.84
CA GLY A 213 -2.13 9.14 -1.03
C GLY A 213 -1.97 7.67 -0.64
N ALA A 214 -1.01 7.37 0.25
CA ALA A 214 -0.71 5.99 0.64
C ALA A 214 -1.74 5.34 1.59
N VAL A 215 -2.72 6.09 2.10
CA VAL A 215 -3.69 5.59 3.10
C VAL A 215 -4.44 4.36 2.58
N PRO A 216 -5.05 4.38 1.38
CA PRO A 216 -5.82 3.24 0.93
C PRO A 216 -4.91 2.02 0.72
N TYR A 217 -3.70 2.16 0.17
CA TYR A 217 -2.78 1.01 0.06
C TYR A 217 -2.40 0.37 1.42
N VAL A 218 -2.15 1.18 2.45
CA VAL A 218 -1.87 0.66 3.80
C VAL A 218 -3.10 -0.01 4.40
N ALA A 219 -4.30 0.52 4.15
CA ALA A 219 -5.56 -0.12 4.54
C ALA A 219 -5.78 -1.45 3.78
N ALA A 220 -5.37 -1.55 2.50
CA ALA A 220 -5.47 -2.77 1.70
C ALA A 220 -4.62 -3.88 2.32
N LEU A 221 -3.42 -3.55 2.77
CA LEU A 221 -2.52 -4.48 3.46
C LEU A 221 -3.12 -4.96 4.80
N ALA A 222 -3.74 -4.06 5.56
CA ALA A 222 -4.41 -4.41 6.80
C ALA A 222 -5.61 -5.36 6.55
N LEU A 223 -6.40 -5.10 5.51
CA LEU A 223 -7.50 -5.97 5.11
C LEU A 223 -7.00 -7.32 4.56
N ALA A 224 -5.91 -7.32 3.78
CA ALA A 224 -5.32 -8.54 3.24
C ALA A 224 -4.79 -9.46 4.32
N ARG A 225 -4.25 -8.90 5.41
CA ARG A 225 -3.90 -9.68 6.61
C ARG A 225 -5.10 -10.44 7.16
N GLU A 226 -6.25 -9.79 7.28
CA GLU A 226 -7.46 -10.46 7.76
C GLU A 226 -7.97 -11.50 6.76
N GLN A 227 -8.03 -11.15 5.48
CA GLN A 227 -8.50 -12.06 4.43
C GLN A 227 -7.58 -13.27 4.23
N ALA A 228 -6.27 -13.12 4.39
CA ALA A 228 -5.33 -14.23 4.34
C ALA A 228 -5.60 -15.25 5.46
N ILE A 229 -6.00 -14.79 6.65
CA ILE A 229 -6.40 -15.66 7.77
C ILE A 229 -7.75 -16.32 7.47
N VAL A 230 -8.77 -15.53 7.12
CA VAL A 230 -10.14 -16.01 6.89
C VAL A 230 -10.20 -17.03 5.75
N ARG A 231 -9.48 -16.77 4.66
CA ARG A 231 -9.46 -17.65 3.48
C ARG A 231 -8.42 -18.76 3.56
N GLY A 232 -7.49 -18.69 4.53
CA GLY A 232 -6.40 -19.64 4.66
C GLY A 232 -5.46 -19.66 3.45
N GLY A 233 -5.35 -18.55 2.71
CA GLY A 233 -4.63 -18.50 1.44
C GLY A 233 -3.95 -17.15 1.17
N PRO A 234 -2.98 -17.09 0.22
CA PRO A 234 -2.32 -15.87 -0.18
C PRO A 234 -3.27 -14.80 -0.75
N VAL A 235 -3.08 -13.55 -0.36
CA VAL A 235 -3.82 -12.37 -0.84
C VAL A 235 -2.84 -11.41 -1.50
N LEU A 236 -3.17 -10.95 -2.70
CA LEU A 236 -2.38 -9.95 -3.41
C LEU A 236 -2.94 -8.56 -3.15
N CYS A 237 -2.12 -7.68 -2.58
CA CYS A 237 -2.40 -6.26 -2.49
C CYS A 237 -1.91 -5.55 -3.74
N VAL A 238 -2.76 -4.75 -4.38
CA VAL A 238 -2.43 -3.98 -5.58
C VAL A 238 -2.52 -2.48 -5.28
N SER A 239 -1.50 -1.74 -5.69
CA SER A 239 -1.56 -0.29 -5.80
C SER A 239 -1.54 0.11 -7.27
N ASN A 240 -2.63 0.72 -7.74
CA ASN A 240 -2.70 1.29 -9.09
C ASN A 240 -3.30 2.69 -9.16
N ASP A 241 -3.60 3.33 -8.03
CA ASP A 241 -4.13 4.70 -7.97
C ASP A 241 -3.19 5.74 -8.63
N ASP A 242 -1.88 5.65 -8.35
CA ASP A 242 -0.88 6.61 -8.83
C ASP A 242 -0.87 6.71 -10.37
N PRO A 243 -0.60 7.88 -10.99
CA PRO A 243 -0.56 8.00 -12.44
C PRO A 243 0.58 7.23 -13.14
N TYR A 244 1.69 6.97 -12.45
CA TYR A 244 2.90 6.40 -13.03
C TYR A 244 3.34 5.10 -12.36
N VAL A 245 3.06 4.94 -11.08
CA VAL A 245 3.62 3.85 -10.27
C VAL A 245 2.59 2.74 -10.10
N ARG A 246 3.04 1.50 -10.26
CA ARG A 246 2.27 0.30 -9.94
C ARG A 246 3.02 -0.48 -8.90
N CYS A 247 2.30 -1.00 -7.92
CA CYS A 247 2.89 -1.86 -6.92
C CYS A 247 2.02 -3.05 -6.62
N VAL A 248 2.67 -4.12 -6.20
CA VAL A 248 1.98 -5.21 -5.53
C VAL A 248 2.77 -5.66 -4.30
N ALA A 249 2.07 -6.21 -3.33
CA ALA A 249 2.67 -6.94 -2.23
C ALA A 249 1.81 -8.16 -1.92
N LEU A 250 2.44 -9.22 -1.42
CA LEU A 250 1.76 -10.46 -1.10
C LEU A 250 1.66 -10.65 0.41
N VAL A 251 0.45 -10.92 0.89
CA VAL A 251 0.20 -11.30 2.29
C VAL A 251 -0.25 -12.75 2.29
N ARG A 252 0.42 -13.61 3.04
CA ARG A 252 0.06 -15.04 3.12
C ARG A 252 0.06 -15.56 4.54
N PRO A 253 -0.68 -16.64 4.82
CA PRO A 253 -0.50 -17.39 6.06
C PRO A 253 0.98 -17.77 6.24
N ALA A 254 1.48 -17.57 7.46
CA ALA A 254 2.75 -18.10 7.89
C ALA A 254 2.62 -19.61 7.98
N VAL A 255 3.56 -20.31 7.37
CA VAL A 255 3.73 -21.74 7.63
C VAL A 255 4.32 -21.83 9.03
N LEU A 256 3.54 -22.33 10.00
CA LEU A 256 4.10 -22.70 11.29
C LEU A 256 5.13 -23.79 11.03
N ALA A 257 6.40 -23.52 11.35
CA ALA A 257 7.42 -24.56 11.35
C ALA A 257 7.00 -25.60 12.40
N SER A 258 6.63 -26.80 11.93
CA SER A 258 6.39 -28.00 12.73
C SER A 258 7.69 -28.57 13.28
#